data_AF-A0A1H8WMN5-F1
#
_entry.id   AF-A0A1H8WMN5-F1
#
_cell.length_a   1.000
_cell.length_b   1.000
_cell.length_c   1.000
_cell.angle_alpha   90.00
_cell.angle_beta   90.00
_cell.angle_gamma   90.00
#
_symmetry.space_group_name_H-M   'P 1'
#
loop_
_entity.id
_entity.type
_entity.pdbx_description
1 polymer ?
#
loop_
_entity_poly.entity_id
_entity_poly.type
_entity_poly.pdbx_seq_one_letter_code
_entity_poly.pdbx_strand_id
1 'polypeptide(L)' 'MPAKDFLDRISRFFEGPSEHFDSLADAIAKGRLKHPVKPMTDHELALAIREFRNVPPSPDTIDKLGADLAKDRD' A
#
# COMPACT_ATOMS: atom_id res chain seq x y z
N MET A 1 16.81 6.73 7.08
CA MET A 1 16.96 5.31 6.72
C MET A 1 17.00 5.23 5.19
N PRO A 2 18.04 4.63 4.59
CA PRO A 2 18.09 4.33 3.16
C PRO A 2 16.91 3.48 2.69
N ALA A 3 16.51 3.64 1.43
CA ALA A 3 15.37 2.91 0.85
C ALA A 3 15.52 1.38 0.92
N LYS A 4 16.76 0.91 0.73
CA LYS A 4 17.13 -0.49 0.80
C LYS A 4 16.88 -1.09 2.18
N ASP A 5 17.35 -0.41 3.24
CA ASP A 5 17.19 -0.88 4.63
C ASP A 5 15.71 -0.95 5.05
N PHE A 6 14.88 -0.05 4.49
CA PHE A 6 13.43 -0.08 4.70
C PHE A 6 12.78 -1.28 4.00
N LEU A 7 13.14 -1.54 2.74
CA LEU A 7 12.65 -2.69 1.98
C LEU A 7 13.10 -4.02 2.62
N ASP A 8 14.33 -4.12 3.10
CA ASP A 8 14.86 -5.30 3.81
C ASP A 8 14.15 -5.54 5.16
N ARG A 9 13.58 -4.50 5.77
CA ARG A 9 12.74 -4.64 6.96
C ARG A 9 11.34 -5.11 6.58
N ILE A 10 10.79 -4.57 5.50
CA ILE A 10 9.45 -4.91 5.02
C ILE A 10 9.39 -6.35 4.49
N SER A 11 10.43 -6.82 3.81
CA SER A 11 10.48 -8.17 3.21
C SER A 11 10.24 -9.28 4.24
N ARG A 12 10.57 -9.05 5.51
CA ARG A 12 10.36 -10.00 6.62
C ARG A 12 8.88 -10.24 6.96
N PHE A 13 7.98 -9.38 6.49
CA PHE A 13 6.54 -9.52 6.67
C PHE A 13 5.86 -10.29 5.52
N PHE A 14 6.63 -10.72 4.53
CA PHE A 14 6.14 -11.53 3.41
C PHE A 14 6.70 -12.95 3.53
N GLU A 15 5.86 -13.95 3.28
CA GLU A 15 6.24 -15.38 3.37
C GLU A 15 6.98 -15.89 2.12
N GLY A 16 7.29 -15.01 1.16
CA GLY A 16 7.94 -15.35 -0.10
C GLY A 16 7.88 -14.20 -1.11
N PRO A 17 8.19 -14.48 -2.40
CA PRO A 17 8.00 -13.53 -3.48
C PRO A 17 6.56 -12.99 -3.48
N SER A 18 6.40 -11.68 -3.52
CA SER A 18 5.08 -11.03 -3.44
C SER A 18 5.02 -9.88 -4.41
N GLU A 19 4.03 -9.92 -5.31
CA GLU A 19 3.74 -8.83 -6.23
C GLU A 19 3.45 -7.51 -5.49
N HIS A 20 2.89 -7.59 -4.28
CA HIS A 20 2.67 -6.44 -3.42
C HIS A 20 3.98 -5.84 -2.91
N PHE A 21 4.95 -6.69 -2.54
CA PHE A 21 6.29 -6.24 -2.16
C PHE A 21 7.00 -5.58 -3.34
N ASP A 22 6.93 -6.20 -4.53
CA ASP A 22 7.55 -5.66 -5.74
C ASP A 22 6.94 -4.31 -6.14
N SER A 23 5.61 -4.18 -6.03
CA SER A 23 4.91 -2.91 -6.26
C SER A 23 5.33 -1.82 -5.25
N LEU A 24 5.59 -2.18 -3.99
CA LEU A 24 6.09 -1.25 -2.98
C LEU A 24 7.52 -0.79 -3.30
N ALA A 25 8.39 -1.72 -3.68
CA ALA A 25 9.76 -1.43 -4.09
C ALA A 25 9.80 -0.50 -5.31
N ASP A 26 8.98 -0.77 -6.32
CA ASP A 26 8.85 0.07 -7.52
C ASP A 26 8.31 1.48 -7.20
N ALA A 27 7.29 1.58 -6.35
CA ALA A 27 6.71 2.87 -5.95
C ALA A 27 7.71 3.73 -5.16
N ILE A 28 8.53 3.12 -4.31
CA ILE A 28 9.61 3.79 -3.58
C ILE A 28 10.72 4.24 -4.54
N ALA A 29 11.17 3.35 -5.44
CA ALA A 29 12.19 3.67 -6.43
C ALA A 29 11.77 4.84 -7.36
N LYS A 30 10.48 4.89 -7.73
CA LYS A 30 9.88 5.97 -8.53
C LYS A 30 9.53 7.22 -7.72
N GLY A 31 9.77 7.24 -6.42
CA GLY A 31 9.45 8.37 -5.53
C GLY A 31 7.96 8.64 -5.36
N ARG A 32 7.09 7.72 -5.80
CA ARG A 32 5.63 7.80 -5.62
C ARG A 32 5.24 7.50 -4.17
N LEU A 33 6.01 6.65 -3.51
CA LEU A 33 5.88 6.36 -2.09
C LEU A 33 7.09 6.90 -1.34
N LYS A 34 6.85 7.78 -0.36
CA LYS A 34 7.92 8.33 0.48
C LYS A 34 8.14 7.43 1.69
N HIS A 35 9.39 7.34 2.13
CA HIS A 35 9.69 6.69 3.40
C HIS A 35 9.04 7.46 4.56
N PRO A 36 8.33 6.76 5.47
CA PRO A 36 7.87 7.39 6.69
C PRO A 36 9.08 7.84 7.51
N VAL A 37 9.22 9.16 7.71
CA VAL A 37 10.33 9.76 8.48
C VAL A 37 10.26 9.33 9.95
N LYS A 38 9.06 9.06 10.44
CA LYS A 38 8.77 8.55 11.77
C LYS A 38 7.76 7.39 11.64
N PRO A 39 8.01 6.23 12.28
CA PRO A 39 7.00 5.18 12.37
C PRO A 39 5.76 5.72 13.09
N MET A 40 4.58 5.45 12.56
CA MET A 40 3.33 5.74 13.26
C MET A 40 3.27 4.91 14.54
N THR A 41 2.77 5.51 15.62
CA THR A 41 2.38 4.79 16.83
C THR A 41 1.16 3.92 16.55
N ASP A 42 0.93 2.88 17.36
CA ASP A 42 -0.25 2.01 17.23
C ASP A 42 -1.56 2.80 17.26
N HIS A 43 -1.60 3.87 18.06
CA HIS A 43 -2.75 4.76 18.13
C HIS A 43 -2.95 5.55 16.82
N GLU A 44 -1.89 6.16 16.29
CA GLU A 44 -1.95 6.88 15.01
C GLU A 44 -2.34 5.94 13.87
N LEU A 45 -1.84 4.70 13.88
CA LEU A 45 -2.18 3.68 12.89
C LEU A 45 -3.66 3.29 12.97
N ALA A 46 -4.17 3.04 14.17
CA ALA A 46 -5.59 2.73 14.38
C ALA A 46 -6.50 3.87 13.90
N LEU A 47 -6.10 5.13 14.15
CA LEU A 47 -6.82 6.30 13.65
C LEU A 47 -6.82 6.37 12.13
N ALA A 48 -5.66 6.20 11.48
CA ALA A 48 -5.56 6.24 10.03
C ALA A 48 -6.37 5.11 9.36
N ILE A 49 -6.36 3.90 9.92
CA ILE A 49 -7.20 2.79 9.44
C ILE A 49 -8.68 3.14 9.58
N ARG A 50 -9.08 3.71 10.73
CA ARG A 50 -10.46 4.12 10.96
C ARG A 50 -10.89 5.20 9.97
N GLU A 51 -10.07 6.22 9.75
CA GLU A 51 -10.33 7.29 8.78
C GLU A 51 -10.44 6.73 7.37
N PHE A 52 -9.48 5.90 6.95
CA PHE A 52 -9.51 5.25 5.64
C PHE A 52 -10.80 4.44 5.42
N ARG A 53 -11.24 3.68 6.42
CA ARG A 53 -12.49 2.88 6.34
C ARG A 53 -13.76 3.73 6.35
N ASN A 54 -13.71 4.92 6.94
CA ASN A 54 -14.85 5.83 7.02
C ASN A 54 -14.96 6.75 5.80
N VAL A 55 -13.91 6.86 4.99
CA VAL A 55 -13.95 7.61 3.74
C VAL A 55 -14.67 6.77 2.69
N PRO A 56 -15.84 7.20 2.19
CA PRO A 56 -16.50 6.49 1.10
C PRO A 56 -15.56 6.45 -0.11
N PRO A 57 -15.45 5.30 -0.80
CA PRO A 57 -14.63 5.19 -1.99
C PRO A 57 -15.08 6.22 -3.02
N SER A 58 -14.12 6.82 -3.72
CA SER A 58 -14.46 7.78 -4.77
C SER A 58 -15.21 7.07 -5.92
N PRO A 59 -16.11 7.78 -6.63
CA PRO A 59 -16.78 7.22 -7.81
C PRO A 59 -15.79 6.57 -8.79
N ASP A 60 -14.68 7.24 -9.10
CA ASP A 60 -13.60 6.72 -9.93
C ASP A 60 -13.01 5.39 -9.43
N THR A 61 -12.93 5.19 -8.11
CA THR A 61 -12.43 3.95 -7.51
C THR A 61 -13.45 2.82 -7.69
N ILE A 62 -14.74 3.13 -7.54
CA ILE A 62 -15.83 2.17 -7.77
C ILE A 62 -15.87 1.76 -9.24
N ASP A 63 -15.76 2.72 -10.16
CA ASP A 63 -15.79 2.48 -11.61
C ASP A 63 -14.62 1.61 -12.07
N LYS A 64 -13.40 1.87 -11.57
CA LYS A 64 -12.23 1.04 -11.85
C LYS A 64 -12.39 -0.39 -11.31
N LEU A 65 -12.86 -0.53 -10.06
CA LEU A 65 -13.10 -1.84 -9.48
C LEU A 65 -14.15 -2.63 -10.26
N GLY A 66 -15.23 -1.97 -10.69
CA GLY A 66 -16.25 -2.58 -11.53
C GLY A 66 -15.68 -3.06 -12.88
N ALA A 67 -14.82 -2.28 -13.51
CA ALA A 67 -14.17 -2.64 -14.77
C ALA A 67 -13.20 -3.83 -14.62
N ASP A 68 -12.45 -3.89 -13.53
CA ASP A 68 -11.51 -5.00 -13.27
C ASP A 68 -12.28 -6.31 -12.96
N LEU A 69 -13.33 -6.23 -12.13
CA LEU A 69 -14.20 -7.39 -11.85
C LEU A 69 -14.95 -7.91 -13.08
N ALA A 70 -15.21 -7.05 -14.08
CA ALA A 70 -15.81 -7.47 -15.33
C ALA A 70 -14.79 -8.21 -16.22
N LYS A 71 -13.52 -7.78 -16.24
CA LYS A 71 -12.45 -8.43 -17.02
C LYS A 71 -12.10 -9.83 -16.53
N ASP A 72 -12.17 -10.09 -15.23
CA ASP A 72 -11.86 -11.41 -14.66
C ASP A 72 -12.97 -12.46 -14.92
N ARG A 73 -14.13 -12.05 -15.47
CA ARG A 73 -15.27 -12.94 -15.74
C ARG A 73 -15.38 -13.41 -17.19
N ASP A 74 -14.49 -12.94 -18.07
CA ASP A 74 -14.37 -13.33 -19.49
C ASP A 74 -13.14 -14.21 -19.73
#